data_AF-A0A1W6AQT3-F1
#
_entry.id   AF-A0A1W6AQT3-F1
#
_cell.length_a   1.000
_cell.length_b   1.000
_cell.length_c   1.000
_cell.angle_alpha   90.00
_cell.angle_beta   90.00
_cell.angle_gamma   90.00
#
_symmetry.space_group_name_H-M   'P 1'
#
loop_
_entity.id
_entity.type
_entity.pdbx_description
1 polymer ?
#
loop_
_entity_poly.entity_id
_entity_poly.type
_entity_poly.pdbx_seq_one_letter_code
_entity_poly.pdbx_strand_id
1 'polypeptide(L)' 'MNVQLQASNNVLLEQIENKGLTVETHCRSGFCGMCRVRLLKGQVAYDEIPVAFVKEGEVLVCCAKAKTDVTLEI' A
#
# COMPACT_ATOMS: atom_id res chain seq x y z
N MET A 1 3.04 2.64 -13.38
CA MET A 1 2.04 1.65 -13.85
C MET A 1 0.85 1.68 -12.89
N ASN A 2 -0.37 1.42 -13.36
CA ASN A 2 -1.55 1.42 -12.48
C ASN A 2 -2.00 -0.01 -12.18
N VAL A 3 -2.18 -0.34 -10.90
CA VAL A 3 -2.73 -1.63 -10.45
C VAL A 3 -4.04 -1.43 -9.70
N GLN A 4 -5.01 -2.29 -9.98
CA GLN A 4 -6.23 -2.39 -9.19
C GLN A 4 -6.12 -3.54 -8.21
N LEU A 5 -6.43 -3.28 -6.94
CA LEU A 5 -6.43 -4.26 -5.85
C LEU A 5 -7.81 -4.25 -5.19
N GLN A 6 -8.24 -5.41 -4.68
CA GLN A 6 -9.56 -5.58 -4.09
C GLN A 6 -9.52 -5.34 -2.58
N ALA A 7 -10.69 -4.99 -2.03
CA ALA A 7 -10.87 -4.97 -0.57
C ALA A 7 -10.57 -6.37 0.00
N SER A 8 -9.60 -6.46 0.90
CA SER A 8 -9.21 -7.71 1.53
C SER A 8 -8.51 -7.46 2.87
N ASN A 9 -8.35 -8.53 3.66
CA ASN A 9 -7.64 -8.48 4.93
C ASN A 9 -6.11 -8.57 4.78
N ASN A 10 -5.62 -8.80 3.56
CA ASN A 10 -4.19 -8.88 3.28
C ASN A 10 -3.63 -7.49 3.04
N VAL A 11 -2.36 -7.29 3.41
CA VAL A 11 -1.67 -6.03 3.14
C VAL A 11 -1.53 -5.83 1.63
N LEU A 12 -1.55 -4.57 1.19
CA LEU A 12 -1.50 -4.22 -0.24
C LEU A 12 -0.25 -4.81 -0.91
N LEU A 13 0.89 -4.84 -0.21
CA LEU A 13 2.14 -5.41 -0.72
C LEU A 13 1.97 -6.87 -1.16
N GLU A 14 1.27 -7.68 -0.37
CA GLU A 14 1.05 -9.10 -0.69
C GLU A 14 0.19 -9.25 -1.94
N GLN A 15 -0.85 -8.42 -2.09
CA GLN A 15 -1.68 -8.43 -3.30
C GLN A 15 -0.89 -7.99 -4.54
N ILE A 16 0.07 -7.08 -4.39
CA ILE A 16 0.96 -6.62 -5.48
C ILE A 16 1.93 -7.75 -5.87
N GLU A 17 2.57 -8.38 -4.88
CA GLU A 17 3.49 -9.52 -5.08
C GLU A 17 2.76 -10.71 -5.74
N ASN A 18 1.53 -11.01 -5.33
CA ASN A 18 0.70 -12.06 -5.93
C ASN A 18 0.34 -11.80 -7.41
N LYS A 19 0.39 -10.53 -7.86
CA LYS A 19 0.24 -10.15 -9.27
C LYS A 19 1.57 -10.18 -10.04
N GLY A 20 2.67 -10.58 -9.41
CA GLY A 20 4.01 -10.59 -9.99
C GLY A 20 4.63 -9.20 -10.14
N LEU A 21 4.10 -8.20 -9.43
CA LEU A 21 4.60 -6.83 -9.45
C LEU A 21 5.52 -6.58 -8.25
N THR A 22 6.46 -5.64 -8.40
CA THR A 22 7.43 -5.29 -7.36
C THR A 22 7.33 -3.81 -6.99
N VAL A 23 7.60 -3.51 -5.72
CA VAL A 23 7.67 -2.16 -5.16
C VAL A 23 8.91 -2.09 -4.29
N GLU A 24 9.56 -0.93 -4.25
CA GLU A 24 10.67 -0.72 -3.32
C GLU A 24 10.19 -0.97 -1.88
N THR A 25 10.86 -1.86 -1.16
CA THR A 25 10.46 -2.21 0.21
C THR A 25 11.68 -2.61 1.02
N HIS A 26 11.65 -2.34 2.33
CA HIS A 26 12.75 -2.66 3.23
C HIS A 26 12.23 -3.11 4.59
N CYS A 27 11.65 -2.20 5.39
CA CYS A 27 11.29 -2.53 6.78
C CYS A 27 10.05 -3.42 6.96
N ARG A 28 9.13 -3.44 5.98
CA ARG A 28 7.81 -4.10 6.03
C ARG A 28 6.94 -3.78 7.28
N SER A 29 7.26 -2.72 8.03
CA SER A 29 6.60 -2.35 9.30
C SER A 29 6.06 -0.92 9.32
N GLY A 30 6.05 -0.21 8.18
CA GLY A 30 5.62 1.20 8.14
C GLY A 30 6.61 2.19 8.77
N PHE A 31 7.87 1.78 9.02
CA PHE A 31 8.89 2.60 9.66
C PHE A 31 9.74 3.44 8.68
N CYS A 32 10.19 2.86 7.57
CA CYS A 32 11.15 3.52 6.66
C CYS A 32 10.51 4.32 5.50
N GLY A 33 9.25 4.03 5.16
CA GLY A 33 8.56 4.72 4.06
C GLY A 33 9.02 4.37 2.63
N MET A 34 9.86 3.36 2.43
CA MET A 34 10.28 2.89 1.09
C MET A 34 9.13 2.27 0.30
N CYS A 35 8.20 1.58 0.97
CA CYS A 35 7.03 0.93 0.37
C CYS A 35 5.92 1.93 -0.04
N ARG A 36 6.30 3.16 -0.36
CA ARG A 36 5.36 4.25 -0.63
C ARG A 36 4.94 4.24 -2.08
N VAL A 37 3.65 4.35 -2.30
CA VAL A 37 3.06 4.45 -3.63
C VAL A 37 1.94 5.49 -3.61
N ARG A 38 1.50 5.95 -4.79
CA ARG A 38 0.40 6.89 -4.87
C ARG A 38 -0.94 6.15 -4.90
N LEU A 39 -1.88 6.59 -4.07
CA LEU A 39 -3.27 6.14 -4.07
C LEU A 39 -4.08 7.02 -5.05
N LEU A 40 -4.45 6.45 -6.20
CA LEU A 40 -5.23 7.15 -7.21
C LEU A 40 -6.74 7.11 -6.93
N LYS A 41 -7.23 5.98 -6.39
CA LYS A 41 -8.65 5.76 -6.05
C LYS A 41 -8.81 4.78 -4.89
N GLY A 42 -9.92 4.93 -4.18
CA GLY A 42 -10.34 4.03 -3.10
C GLY A 42 -9.84 4.48 -1.73
N GLN A 43 -10.00 3.61 -0.73
CA GLN A 43 -9.66 3.88 0.66
C GLN A 43 -8.84 2.74 1.26
N VAL A 44 -7.93 3.11 2.16
CA VAL A 44 -7.03 2.18 2.85
C VAL A 44 -7.15 2.36 4.37
N ALA A 45 -6.76 1.32 5.10
CA ALA A 45 -6.63 1.31 6.55
C ALA A 45 -5.22 0.90 6.93
N TYR A 46 -4.81 1.30 8.13
CA TYR A 46 -3.68 0.70 8.83
C TYR A 46 -4.20 0.12 10.14
N ASP A 47 -3.73 -1.05 10.53
CA ASP A 47 -4.04 -1.61 11.85
C ASP A 47 -3.38 -0.75 12.95
N GLU A 48 -2.15 -0.33 12.69
CA GLU A 48 -1.38 0.58 13.53
C GLU A 48 -0.90 1.78 12.70
N ILE A 49 -0.90 2.97 13.32
CA ILE A 49 -0.50 4.19 12.62
C ILE A 49 1.00 4.08 12.26
N PRO A 50 1.38 4.19 10.97
CA PRO A 50 2.77 4.10 10.56
C PRO A 50 3.58 5.29 11.08
N VAL A 51 4.85 5.01 11.41
CA VAL A 51 5.81 6.04 11.89
C VAL A 51 6.36 6.87 10.72
N ALA A 52 6.49 6.25 9.54
CA ALA A 52 6.95 6.95 8.35
C ALA A 52 5.96 8.03 7.93
N PHE A 53 6.49 9.19 7.52
CA PHE A 53 5.67 10.27 6.99
C PHE A 53 5.06 9.91 5.62
N VAL A 54 3.74 9.95 5.55
CA VAL A 54 2.94 9.68 4.34
C VAL A 54 2.28 10.99 3.90
N LYS A 55 2.52 11.45 2.67
CA LYS A 55 1.83 12.64 2.16
C LYS A 55 0.39 12.30 1.80
N GLU A 56 -0.43 13.34 1.66
CA GLU A 56 -1.76 13.20 1.12
C GLU A 56 -1.71 12.56 -0.28
N GLY A 57 -2.56 11.55 -0.51
CA GLY A 57 -2.56 10.76 -1.74
C GLY A 57 -1.45 9.71 -1.84
N GLU A 58 -0.63 9.51 -0.80
CA GLU A 58 0.34 8.41 -0.72
C GLU A 58 -0.13 7.34 0.28
N VAL A 59 0.39 6.12 0.14
CA VAL A 59 0.11 4.99 1.03
C VAL A 59 1.35 4.11 1.17
N LEU A 60 1.54 3.49 2.35
CA LEU A 60 2.58 2.51 2.61
C LEU A 60 2.03 1.09 2.37
N VAL A 61 2.32 0.50 1.21
CA VAL A 61 1.70 -0.77 0.81
C VAL A 61 2.06 -1.94 1.72
N CYS A 62 3.19 -1.85 2.41
CA CYS A 62 3.69 -2.91 3.28
C CYS A 62 2.90 -3.09 4.59
N CYS A 63 2.08 -2.11 4.99
CA CYS A 63 1.24 -2.20 6.19
C CYS A 63 -0.21 -1.71 5.97
N ALA A 64 -0.52 -1.13 4.80
CA ALA A 64 -1.87 -0.74 4.46
C ALA A 64 -2.73 -1.95 4.04
N LYS A 65 -4.03 -1.90 4.34
CA LYS A 65 -5.06 -2.81 3.84
C LYS A 65 -6.12 -2.04 3.06
N ALA A 66 -6.68 -2.64 2.03
CA ALA A 66 -7.74 -2.04 1.22
C ALA A 66 -9.09 -2.10 1.96
N LYS A 67 -9.73 -0.93 2.22
CA LYS A 67 -11.11 -0.86 2.73
C LYS A 67 -12.14 -0.96 1.60
N THR A 68 -11.79 -0.45 0.44
CA THR A 68 -12.54 -0.55 -0.82
C THR A 68 -11.60 -1.07 -1.88
N ASP A 69 -12.11 -1.32 -3.09
CA ASP A 69 -11.22 -1.48 -4.24
C ASP A 69 -10.37 -0.22 -4.40
N VAL A 70 -9.07 -0.41 -4.61
CA VAL A 70 -8.09 0.67 -4.72
C VAL A 70 -7.36 0.62 -6.05
N THR A 71 -6.95 1.80 -6.53
CA THR A 71 -6.03 1.92 -7.67
C THR A 71 -4.75 2.59 -7.19
N LEU A 72 -3.62 1.93 -7.40
CA LEU A 72 -2.30 2.42 -7.00
C LEU A 72 -1.44 2.71 -8.23
N GLU A 73 -0.62 3.75 -8.15
CA GLU A 73 0.47 4.03 -9.09
C GLU A 73 1.78 3.50 -8.51
N ILE A 74 2.35 2.50 -9.17
CA ILE A 74 3.60 1.81 -8.83
C ILE A 74 4.64 1.93 -9.94
#